data_AF-A0A1E4RRJ9-F1
#
_entry.id   AF-A0A1E4RRJ9-F1
#
_cell.length_a   1.000
_cell.length_b   1.000
_cell.length_c   1.000
_cell.angle_alpha   90.00
_cell.angle_beta   90.00
_cell.angle_gamma   90.00
#
_symmetry.space_group_name_H-M   'P 1'
#
loop_
_entity.id
_entity.type
_entity.pdbx_description
1 polymer ?
#
loop_
_entity_poly.entity_id
_entity_poly.type
_entity_poly.pdbx_seq_one_letter_code
_entity_poly.pdbx_strand_id
1 'polypeptide(L)'
;MSTDKKTEKKTDKFANSSFHREGLKQSRLEYVPKPPPKPKAVKARESQFVKELVETGKPNWKLAPKEVKSRYYGIYMILLGLPIFLVLSTVLYRRLEGKSTRKVQEGEILENGDVRKFDEAEKWSTEKNSILYKIFGRDFFLDGFTSKTMGNATDNDKDKK
;
A
#
# COMPACT_ATOMS: atom_id res chain seq x y z
N MET A 1 51.32 55.90 7.78
CA MET A 1 49.85 55.66 7.80
C MET A 1 49.59 54.39 7.03
N SER A 2 49.29 53.29 7.71
CA SER A 2 48.78 52.07 7.07
C SER A 2 47.73 51.49 8.02
N THR A 3 46.50 51.39 7.55
CA THR A 3 45.33 51.01 8.33
C THR A 3 45.12 49.51 8.24
N ASP A 4 45.36 48.79 9.34
CA ASP A 4 44.95 47.39 9.49
C ASP A 4 43.44 47.32 9.76
N LYS A 5 42.66 46.90 8.75
CA LYS A 5 41.27 46.48 8.93
C LYS A 5 41.19 44.97 9.13
N LYS A 6 41.10 44.57 10.40
CA LYS A 6 40.74 43.22 10.85
C LYS A 6 39.31 42.91 10.40
N THR A 7 39.13 41.97 9.47
CA THR A 7 37.81 41.43 9.11
C THR A 7 37.62 40.08 9.77
N GLU A 8 36.83 40.05 10.85
CA GLU A 8 36.32 38.82 11.45
C GLU A 8 35.43 38.08 10.45
N LYS A 9 35.85 36.89 10.02
CA LYS A 9 34.99 35.95 9.31
C LYS A 9 33.96 35.40 10.31
N LYS A 10 32.73 35.91 10.27
CA LYS A 10 31.57 35.21 10.82
C LYS A 10 31.42 33.89 10.06
N THR A 11 31.53 32.77 10.76
CA THR A 11 31.29 31.44 10.21
C THR A 11 29.78 31.19 10.20
N ASP A 12 29.16 31.31 9.03
CA ASP A 12 27.75 30.95 8.86
C ASP A 12 27.56 29.46 9.09
N LYS A 13 26.81 29.13 10.14
CA LYS A 13 26.49 27.76 10.59
C LYS A 13 25.69 26.93 9.58
N PHE A 14 25.36 27.51 8.42
CA PHE A 14 24.53 26.91 7.38
C PHE A 14 25.29 26.60 6.08
N ALA A 15 26.59 26.94 5.99
CA ALA A 15 27.40 26.70 4.79
C ALA A 15 27.54 25.21 4.41
N ASN A 16 27.32 24.29 5.37
CA ASN A 16 27.36 22.84 5.15
C ASN A 16 25.97 22.18 5.05
N SER A 17 24.89 22.95 4.95
CA SER A 17 23.54 22.39 4.81
C SER A 17 23.25 21.99 3.35
N SER A 18 22.66 20.82 3.15
CA SER A 18 22.30 20.27 1.83
C SER A 18 21.16 21.02 1.13
N PHE A 19 20.53 21.99 1.82
CA PHE A 19 19.33 22.68 1.35
C PHE A 19 19.61 23.96 0.55
N HIS A 20 20.83 24.51 0.59
CA HIS A 20 21.18 25.75 -0.11
C HIS A 20 22.26 25.56 -1.18
N ARG A 21 22.27 24.41 -1.86
CA ARG A 21 23.15 24.19 -3.02
C ARG A 21 22.48 24.76 -4.28
N GLU A 22 22.27 26.07 -4.31
CA GLU A 22 21.84 26.78 -5.51
C GLU A 22 22.98 26.75 -6.53
N GLY A 23 22.80 26.03 -7.64
CA GLY A 23 23.73 26.08 -8.78
C GLY A 23 24.12 24.76 -9.44
N LEU A 24 23.65 23.60 -8.99
CA LEU A 24 23.77 22.40 -9.82
C LEU A 24 22.71 22.45 -10.93
N LYS A 25 23.15 22.97 -12.08
CA LYS A 25 22.56 22.70 -13.39
C LYS A 25 22.03 21.26 -13.40
N GLN A 26 20.76 21.13 -13.79
CA GLN A 26 20.07 19.88 -14.02
C GLN A 26 20.86 19.00 -14.99
N SER A 27 21.85 18.24 -14.50
CA SER A 27 22.16 16.95 -15.09
C SER A 27 20.97 16.09 -14.74
N ARG A 28 20.00 16.08 -15.68
CA ARG A 28 19.00 15.03 -15.81
C ARG A 28 19.72 13.73 -15.54
N LEU A 29 19.53 13.17 -14.35
CA LEU A 29 19.89 11.78 -14.07
C LEU A 29 18.99 10.98 -14.99
N GLU A 30 19.48 10.76 -16.20
CA GLU A 30 18.96 9.77 -17.11
C GLU A 30 19.10 8.46 -16.34
N TYR A 31 17.96 8.00 -15.80
CA TYR A 31 17.86 6.70 -15.17
C TYR A 31 18.14 5.68 -16.26
N VAL A 32 19.40 5.30 -16.41
CA VAL A 32 19.78 4.11 -17.16
C VAL A 32 19.38 2.95 -16.24
N PRO A 33 18.32 2.18 -16.56
CA PRO A 33 17.99 1.01 -15.76
C PRO A 33 19.21 0.10 -15.79
N LYS A 34 19.85 -0.07 -14.63
CA LYS A 34 20.92 -1.05 -14.48
C LYS A 34 20.30 -2.40 -14.86
N PRO A 35 20.80 -3.10 -15.89
CA PRO A 35 20.19 -4.36 -16.31
C PRO A 35 20.14 -5.27 -15.09
N PRO A 36 19.02 -6.00 -14.87
CA PRO A 36 18.90 -6.90 -13.74
C PRO A 36 20.14 -7.80 -13.72
N PRO A 37 20.77 -8.03 -12.56
CA PRO A 37 21.94 -8.89 -12.49
C PRO A 37 21.56 -10.22 -13.14
N LYS A 38 22.19 -10.52 -14.29
CA LYS A 38 21.94 -11.77 -15.01
C LYS A 38 22.06 -12.89 -13.99
N PRO A 39 21.04 -13.74 -13.81
CA PRO A 39 21.16 -14.84 -12.87
C PRO A 39 22.36 -15.65 -13.33
N LYS A 40 23.42 -15.64 -12.53
CA LYS A 40 24.51 -16.61 -12.72
C LYS A 40 23.78 -17.94 -12.69
N ALA A 41 23.79 -18.67 -13.80
CA ALA A 41 23.24 -20.00 -13.89
C ALA A 41 24.13 -20.91 -13.04
N VAL A 42 24.05 -20.77 -11.72
CA VAL A 42 24.76 -21.59 -10.77
C VAL A 42 24.00 -22.90 -10.75
N LYS A 43 24.40 -23.81 -11.65
CA LYS A 43 24.43 -25.27 -11.49
C LYS A 43 23.36 -25.89 -10.57
N ALA A 44 22.10 -25.47 -10.68
CA ALA A 44 21.03 -25.95 -9.80
C ALA A 44 20.84 -27.47 -9.93
N ARG A 45 21.16 -28.01 -11.12
CA ARG A 45 21.14 -29.43 -11.46
C ARG A 45 22.22 -30.27 -10.76
N GLU A 46 23.28 -29.66 -10.22
CA GLU A 46 24.36 -30.39 -9.54
C GLU A 46 24.23 -30.37 -8.00
N SER A 47 23.24 -29.67 -7.45
CA SER A 47 23.08 -29.58 -5.99
C SER A 47 22.69 -30.93 -5.37
N GLN A 48 23.34 -31.29 -4.26
CA GLN A 48 23.07 -32.52 -3.50
C GLN A 48 21.59 -32.64 -3.13
N PHE A 49 20.94 -31.51 -2.85
CA PHE A 49 19.51 -31.42 -2.61
C PHE A 49 18.66 -31.97 -3.77
N VAL A 50 18.98 -31.62 -5.02
CA VAL A 50 18.21 -32.09 -6.18
C VAL A 50 18.47 -33.57 -6.46
N LYS A 51 19.70 -34.05 -6.25
CA LYS A 51 20.03 -35.47 -6.41
C LYS A 51 19.27 -36.33 -5.39
N GLU A 52 19.32 -35.97 -4.11
CA GLU A 52 18.56 -36.67 -3.06
C GLU A 52 17.06 -36.60 -3.31
N LEU A 53 16.54 -35.47 -3.78
CA LEU A 53 15.12 -35.34 -4.10
C LEU A 53 14.70 -36.30 -5.23
N VAL A 54 15.54 -36.45 -6.26
CA VAL A 54 15.27 -37.36 -7.39
C VAL A 54 15.39 -38.82 -6.98
N GLU A 55 16.37 -39.16 -6.13
CA GLU A 55 16.62 -40.54 -5.69
C GLU A 55 15.62 -41.01 -4.63
N THR A 56 15.27 -40.15 -3.66
CA THR A 56 14.43 -40.53 -2.50
C THR A 56 12.97 -40.12 -2.66
N GLY A 57 12.66 -39.23 -3.60
CA GLY A 57 11.33 -38.64 -3.79
C GLY A 57 10.91 -37.67 -2.67
N LYS A 58 11.74 -37.43 -1.66
CA LYS A 58 11.44 -36.54 -0.52
C LYS A 58 12.47 -35.40 -0.42
N PRO A 59 12.04 -34.14 -0.27
CA PRO A 59 12.98 -33.02 -0.15
C PRO A 59 13.64 -33.00 1.22
N ASN A 60 14.97 -33.14 1.24
CA ASN A 60 15.76 -32.91 2.44
C ASN A 60 16.07 -31.42 2.62
N TRP A 61 15.19 -30.70 3.31
CA TRP A 61 15.34 -29.26 3.52
C TRP A 61 16.60 -28.85 4.29
N LYS A 62 17.30 -29.76 4.98
CA LYS A 62 18.58 -29.44 5.63
C LYS A 62 19.66 -29.09 4.61
N LEU A 63 19.69 -29.82 3.49
CA LEU A 63 20.68 -29.66 2.41
C LEU A 63 20.26 -28.68 1.31
N ALA A 64 19.05 -28.11 1.40
CA ALA A 64 18.55 -27.20 0.38
C ALA A 64 19.39 -25.90 0.32
N PRO A 65 19.76 -25.43 -0.88
CA PRO A 65 20.38 -24.13 -1.07
C PRO A 65 19.51 -23.00 -0.50
N LYS A 66 20.13 -21.93 -0.01
CA LYS A 66 19.40 -20.78 0.59
C LYS A 66 18.41 -20.16 -0.40
N GLU A 67 18.75 -20.15 -1.68
CA GLU A 67 17.92 -19.64 -2.76
C GLU A 67 16.63 -20.45 -2.93
N VAL A 68 16.72 -21.78 -2.80
CA VAL A 68 15.55 -22.68 -2.91
C VAL A 68 14.62 -22.48 -1.72
N LYS A 69 15.18 -22.39 -0.50
CA LYS A 69 14.39 -22.12 0.72
C LYS A 69 13.67 -20.78 0.65
N SER A 70 14.38 -19.73 0.22
CA SER A 70 13.81 -18.38 0.09
C SER A 70 12.67 -18.34 -0.93
N ARG A 71 12.84 -18.97 -2.10
CA ARG A 71 11.78 -19.07 -3.12
C ARG A 71 10.58 -19.87 -2.62
N TYR A 72 10.82 -21.01 -1.97
CA TYR A 72 9.75 -21.83 -1.40
C TYR A 72 8.95 -21.05 -0.36
N TYR A 73 9.63 -20.35 0.56
CA TYR A 73 8.96 -19.53 1.57
C TYR A 73 8.14 -18.40 0.94
N GLY A 74 8.66 -17.75 -0.12
CA GLY A 74 7.91 -16.74 -0.87
C GLY A 74 6.62 -17.31 -1.47
N ILE A 75 6.71 -18.45 -2.16
CA ILE A 75 5.53 -19.12 -2.75
C ILE A 75 4.55 -19.55 -1.66
N TYR A 76 5.06 -20.12 -0.57
CA TYR A 76 4.26 -20.52 0.59
C TYR A 76 3.49 -19.34 1.17
N MET A 77 4.13 -18.17 1.33
CA MET A 77 3.48 -16.97 1.83
C MET A 77 2.41 -16.42 0.88
N ILE A 78 2.62 -16.52 -0.43
CA ILE A 78 1.60 -16.16 -1.43
C ILE A 78 0.38 -17.08 -1.31
N LEU A 79 0.61 -18.40 -1.23
CA LEU A 79 -0.46 -19.39 -1.07
C LEU A 79 -1.21 -19.23 0.26
N LEU A 80 -0.50 -18.89 1.33
CA LEU A 80 -1.10 -18.62 2.63
C LEU A 80 -1.91 -17.32 2.63
N GLY A 81 -1.50 -16.32 1.84
CA GLY A 81 -2.22 -15.05 1.70
C GLY A 81 -3.45 -15.10 0.80
N LEU A 82 -3.51 -16.06 -0.14
CA LEU A 82 -4.61 -16.22 -1.10
C LEU A 82 -6.00 -16.31 -0.44
N PRO A 83 -6.23 -17.13 0.60
CA PRO A 83 -7.53 -17.19 1.28
C PRO A 83 -7.97 -15.84 1.85
N ILE A 84 -7.05 -15.11 2.49
CA ILE A 84 -7.34 -13.79 3.08
C ILE A 84 -7.71 -12.81 1.97
N PHE A 85 -6.95 -12.81 0.88
CA PHE A 85 -7.22 -11.95 -0.28
C PHE A 85 -8.59 -12.25 -0.88
N LEU A 86 -8.95 -13.53 -1.09
CA LEU A 86 -10.24 -13.93 -1.64
C LEU A 86 -11.42 -13.50 -0.76
N VAL A 87 -11.31 -13.65 0.57
CA VAL A 87 -12.35 -13.18 1.50
C VAL A 87 -12.52 -11.66 1.42
N LEU A 88 -11.41 -10.91 1.42
CA LEU A 88 -11.47 -9.45 1.29
C LEU A 88 -12.05 -9.01 -0.06
N SER A 89 -11.64 -9.66 -1.16
CA SER A 89 -12.16 -9.38 -2.50
C SER A 89 -13.65 -9.68 -2.61
N THR A 90 -14.14 -10.78 -2.05
CA THR A 90 -15.57 -11.12 -2.08
C THR A 90 -16.41 -10.15 -1.26
N VAL A 91 -15.94 -9.74 -0.07
CA VAL A 91 -16.62 -8.71 0.73
C VAL A 91 -16.65 -7.38 -0.02
N LEU A 92 -15.53 -6.97 -0.63
CA LEU A 92 -15.48 -5.72 -1.38
C LEU A 92 -16.36 -5.78 -2.64
N TYR A 93 -16.35 -6.89 -3.36
CA TYR A 93 -17.20 -7.13 -4.52
C TYR A 93 -18.68 -7.02 -4.17
N ARG A 94 -19.11 -7.68 -3.08
CA ARG A 94 -20.48 -7.58 -2.58
C ARG A 94 -20.85 -6.16 -2.16
N ARG A 95 -19.91 -5.36 -1.64
CA ARG A 95 -20.14 -3.95 -1.32
C ARG A 95 -20.26 -3.07 -2.56
N LEU A 96 -19.48 -3.35 -3.61
CA LEU A 96 -19.56 -2.62 -4.88
C LEU A 96 -20.86 -2.92 -5.64
N GLU A 97 -21.30 -4.19 -5.65
CA GLU A 97 -22.63 -4.58 -6.16
C GLU A 97 -23.77 -4.12 -5.25
N GLY A 98 -23.46 -3.57 -4.09
CA GLY A 98 -24.47 -3.06 -3.18
C GLY A 98 -25.15 -4.08 -2.27
N LYS A 99 -24.78 -5.36 -2.36
CA LYS A 99 -25.30 -6.43 -1.50
C LYS A 99 -24.81 -6.37 -0.05
N SER A 100 -24.02 -5.36 0.33
CA SER A 100 -23.48 -5.16 1.68
C SER A 100 -23.08 -3.69 1.91
N THR A 101 -23.42 -3.14 3.07
CA THR A 101 -22.97 -1.81 3.54
C THR A 101 -21.88 -1.93 4.59
N ARG A 102 -21.02 -0.89 4.68
CA ARG A 102 -20.13 -0.74 5.84
C ARG A 102 -20.90 -0.09 6.99
N LYS A 103 -20.76 -0.63 8.19
CA LYS A 103 -21.30 -0.01 9.41
C LYS A 103 -20.60 1.32 9.70
N VAL A 104 -21.39 2.33 10.03
CA VAL A 104 -20.95 3.67 10.44
C VAL A 104 -20.37 3.57 11.85
N GLN A 105 -19.36 4.39 12.15
CA GLN A 105 -18.84 4.49 13.50
C GLN A 105 -19.89 5.10 14.44
N GLU A 106 -20.31 4.35 15.46
CA GLU A 106 -21.38 4.77 16.38
C GLU A 106 -20.86 5.53 17.61
N GLY A 107 -19.57 5.46 17.89
CA GLY A 107 -18.97 6.08 19.07
C GLY A 107 -17.47 5.91 19.15
N GLU A 108 -16.93 6.33 20.29
CA GLU A 108 -15.52 6.24 20.67
C GLU A 108 -15.40 5.57 22.04
N ILE A 109 -14.34 4.78 22.21
CA ILE A 109 -14.00 4.17 23.50
C ILE A 109 -13.14 5.19 24.26
N LEU A 110 -13.61 5.66 25.42
CA LEU A 110 -12.82 6.51 26.30
C LEU A 110 -11.72 5.70 27.01
N GLU A 111 -10.75 6.41 27.56
CA GLU A 111 -9.65 5.84 28.36
C GLU A 111 -10.14 4.99 29.55
N ASN A 112 -11.34 5.28 30.06
CA ASN A 112 -11.97 4.55 31.15
C ASN A 112 -12.70 3.27 30.71
N GLY A 113 -12.69 2.94 29.42
CA GLY A 113 -13.40 1.79 28.85
C GLY A 113 -14.87 2.04 28.53
N ASP A 114 -15.42 3.20 28.90
CA ASP A 114 -16.77 3.61 28.56
C ASP A 114 -16.90 3.98 27.07
N VAL A 115 -18.06 3.71 26.49
CA VAL A 115 -18.36 4.06 25.09
C VAL A 115 -19.13 5.38 25.05
N ARG A 116 -18.51 6.45 24.55
CA ARG A 116 -19.22 7.67 24.20
C ARG A 116 -19.90 7.44 22.85
N LYS A 117 -21.22 7.37 22.88
CA LYS A 117 -22.03 7.35 21.66
C LYS A 117 -21.95 8.71 20.98
N PHE A 118 -21.79 8.69 19.67
CA PHE A 118 -21.84 9.88 18.84
C PHE A 118 -23.30 10.24 18.54
N ASP A 119 -23.58 11.54 18.46
CA ASP A 119 -24.84 12.04 17.92
C ASP A 119 -24.90 11.82 16.40
N GLU A 120 -26.09 11.81 15.80
CA GLU A 120 -26.25 11.54 14.36
C GLU A 120 -25.43 12.50 13.48
N ALA A 121 -25.33 13.77 13.87
CA ALA A 121 -24.50 14.75 13.18
C ALA A 121 -23.00 14.45 13.30
N GLU A 122 -22.55 13.97 14.47
CA GLU A 122 -21.15 13.62 14.75
C GLU A 122 -20.73 12.33 14.05
N LYS A 123 -21.66 11.36 13.94
CA LYS A 123 -21.47 10.16 13.09
C LYS A 123 -21.21 10.56 11.65
N TRP A 124 -22.02 11.48 11.13
CA TRP A 124 -21.92 11.89 9.72
C TRP A 124 -20.72 12.77 9.42
N SER A 125 -20.28 13.63 10.36
CA SER A 125 -19.06 14.42 10.20
C SER A 125 -17.82 13.53 10.23
N THR A 126 -17.76 12.59 11.15
CA THR A 126 -16.66 11.62 11.29
C THR A 126 -16.55 10.75 10.04
N GLU A 127 -17.68 10.24 9.54
CA GLU A 127 -17.68 9.41 8.34
C GLU A 127 -17.27 10.21 7.09
N LYS A 128 -17.78 11.44 6.92
CA LYS A 128 -17.36 12.32 5.79
C LYS A 128 -15.86 12.60 5.75
N ASN A 129 -15.22 12.61 6.92
CA ASN A 129 -13.78 12.82 7.04
C ASN A 129 -12.96 11.55 6.75
N SER A 130 -13.60 10.37 6.70
CA SER A 130 -12.93 9.09 6.48
C SER A 130 -12.42 8.94 5.04
N ILE A 131 -11.26 8.28 4.89
CA ILE A 131 -10.68 7.99 3.57
C ILE A 131 -11.64 7.14 2.74
N LEU A 132 -12.37 6.21 3.37
CA LEU A 132 -13.32 5.36 2.66
C LEU A 132 -14.51 6.15 2.13
N TYR A 133 -15.04 7.10 2.89
CA TYR A 133 -16.10 7.98 2.40
C TYR A 133 -15.62 8.81 1.20
N LYS A 134 -14.37 9.27 1.21
CA LYS A 134 -13.79 10.02 0.09
C LYS A 134 -13.62 9.18 -1.19
N ILE A 135 -13.33 7.89 -1.05
CA ILE A 135 -13.11 6.99 -2.20
C ILE A 135 -14.43 6.42 -2.73
N PHE A 136 -15.32 5.99 -1.83
CA PHE A 136 -16.53 5.23 -2.17
C PHE A 136 -17.82 6.04 -2.09
N GLY A 137 -17.79 7.23 -1.49
CA GLY A 137 -18.95 8.11 -1.37
C GLY A 137 -19.95 7.69 -0.29
N ARG A 138 -21.06 8.43 -0.22
CA ARG A 138 -22.15 8.26 0.75
C ARG A 138 -22.80 6.87 0.67
N ASP A 139 -22.87 6.34 -0.54
CA ASP A 139 -23.62 5.13 -0.89
C ASP A 139 -23.01 3.85 -0.33
N PHE A 140 -21.71 3.89 0.02
CA PHE A 140 -21.00 2.79 0.67
C PHE A 140 -21.52 2.48 2.09
N PHE A 141 -22.18 3.47 2.71
CA PHE A 141 -22.62 3.41 4.11
C PHE A 141 -24.14 3.39 4.25
N LEU A 142 -24.87 4.05 3.34
CA LEU A 142 -26.31 4.29 3.54
C LEU A 142 -27.26 3.35 2.81
N ASP A 143 -26.87 2.62 1.77
CA ASP A 143 -27.88 1.76 1.12
C ASP A 143 -27.36 0.59 0.29
N GLY A 144 -26.04 0.38 0.23
CA GLY A 144 -25.54 -0.73 -0.57
C GLY A 144 -26.05 -0.59 -2.01
N PHE A 145 -25.96 0.60 -2.58
CA PHE A 145 -26.24 0.79 -4.00
C PHE A 145 -25.33 1.93 -4.41
N THR A 146 -24.15 1.59 -4.90
CA THR A 146 -23.20 2.63 -5.31
C THR A 146 -23.80 3.43 -6.45
N SER A 147 -23.64 4.76 -6.46
CA SER A 147 -24.03 5.65 -7.57
C SER A 147 -23.47 5.25 -8.94
N LYS A 148 -22.51 4.32 -9.00
CA LYS A 148 -21.99 3.72 -10.25
C LYS A 148 -22.77 2.49 -10.73
N THR A 149 -23.56 1.84 -9.87
CA THR A 149 -24.41 0.69 -10.23
C THR A 149 -25.86 1.05 -10.50
N MET A 150 -26.30 2.27 -10.18
CA MET A 150 -27.49 2.86 -10.78
C MET A 150 -27.14 3.23 -12.23
N GLY A 151 -27.40 2.31 -13.16
CA GLY A 151 -27.52 2.69 -14.57
C GLY A 151 -28.49 3.86 -14.67
N ASN A 152 -28.16 4.85 -15.51
CA ASN A 152 -28.90 6.09 -15.73
C ASN A 152 -30.42 5.85 -15.85
N ALA A 153 -31.13 5.80 -14.74
CA ALA A 153 -32.57 5.64 -14.68
C ALA A 153 -33.26 7.01 -14.70
N THR A 154 -32.67 7.98 -15.40
CA THR A 154 -33.15 9.37 -15.48
C THR A 154 -33.50 9.81 -16.90
N ASP A 155 -33.78 8.88 -17.82
CA ASP A 155 -34.11 9.23 -19.21
C ASP A 155 -35.47 8.76 -19.75
N ASN A 156 -36.34 8.10 -18.96
CA ASN A 156 -37.61 7.56 -19.49
C ASN A 156 -38.92 8.15 -18.94
N ASP A 157 -38.88 9.22 -18.14
CA ASP A 157 -40.11 9.76 -17.52
C ASP A 157 -40.50 11.17 -18.00
N LYS A 158 -40.02 11.58 -19.19
CA LYS A 158 -40.40 12.86 -19.84
C LYS A 158 -41.33 12.76 -21.04
N ASP A 159 -41.81 11.56 -21.39
CA ASP A 159 -42.65 11.35 -22.59
C ASP A 159 -44.06 10.83 -22.30
N LYS A 160 -44.66 11.19 -21.15
CA LYS A 160 -46.11 11.10 -20.97
C LYS A 160 -46.66 12.39 -20.38
N LYS A 161 -46.97 13.32 -21.28
CA LYS A 161 -47.88 14.44 -21.04
C LYS A 161 -49.06 14.31 -21.98
#